data_AF-A0A817KQR7-F1
#
_entry.id   AF-A0A817KQR7-F1
#
_cell.length_a   1.000
_cell.length_b   1.000
_cell.length_c   1.000
_cell.angle_alpha   90.00
_cell.angle_beta   90.00
_cell.angle_gamma   90.00
#
_symmetry.space_group_name_H-M   'P 1'
#
loop_
_entity.id
_entity.type
_entity.pdbx_description
1 polymer ?
#
loop_
_entity_poly.entity_id
_entity_poly.type
_entity_poly.pdbx_seq_one_letter_code
_entity_poly.pdbx_strand_id
1 'polypeptide(L)'
;MKQTIPMETSRLNCRIKFLQYVENLNLFESELDDAEAIRRQRFATRIYLCMLSLLMISLIIYAAILPRTIIVKKYRLSEYQFIELDSHHSDTLKCPCTHVAQQYGEIVHANVIFHEVCQSQFISQQYINIIYGANVSFISPIDIRTTLSAFWQLVRSFCDLAKNTLIDAYTNFNATILLSTTVQSKFLIETKVETSLNFSLSSALNNLKRNLLITHETILGNGFMSGLATNYYMYLPVTWQYLSAPIIGVNSFADGCSCSNSNGCRRPAVIFETNGTSNWTNVMGMMFDCLPSDAVLASSLECFYDKSCLSLVQNHIPMNMRLQPLKTSSRFLPNFTIQTLLDKLMIEELTTTVLYSSYYTQCNPTYCTYSYTRRFDVLFIFTLTTSAFGGVSVVLRILAPLLVKLVLIIRAWKTRRNPITIDNDQRAASDRKLCIKQMEISTR
;
A
#
# COMPACT_ATOMS: atom_id res chain seq x y z
N MET A 1 -31.17 -69.16 40.56
CA MET A 1 -29.80 -68.70 40.87
C MET A 1 -29.51 -67.46 40.02
N LYS A 2 -28.88 -66.44 40.60
CA LYS A 2 -28.74 -65.03 40.16
C LYS A 2 -29.94 -64.12 40.47
N GLN A 3 -30.02 -63.72 41.74
CA GLN A 3 -30.70 -62.49 42.16
C GLN A 3 -29.97 -61.29 41.55
N THR A 4 -30.65 -60.57 40.67
CA THR A 4 -30.29 -59.22 40.26
C THR A 4 -30.61 -58.26 41.40
N ILE A 5 -29.56 -57.74 42.05
CA ILE A 5 -29.66 -56.61 42.99
C ILE A 5 -30.01 -55.35 42.17
N PRO A 6 -30.97 -54.49 42.58
CA PRO A 6 -31.33 -53.31 41.81
C PRO A 6 -30.20 -52.29 41.85
N MET A 7 -29.73 -51.84 40.69
CA MET A 7 -28.61 -50.91 40.52
C MET A 7 -28.84 -49.51 41.14
N GLU A 8 -30.08 -49.20 41.55
CA GLU A 8 -30.49 -47.93 42.15
C GLU A 8 -30.14 -47.80 43.65
N THR A 9 -30.24 -48.88 44.43
CA THR A 9 -30.00 -48.85 45.89
C THR A 9 -28.51 -48.68 46.22
N SER A 10 -27.62 -49.16 45.35
CA SER A 10 -26.16 -48.96 45.46
C SER A 10 -25.74 -47.50 45.25
N ARG A 11 -26.39 -46.78 44.32
CA ARG A 11 -26.08 -45.36 44.05
C ARG A 11 -26.57 -44.46 45.19
N LEU A 12 -27.74 -44.77 45.76
CA LEU A 12 -28.31 -44.00 46.87
C LEU A 12 -27.45 -44.14 48.15
N ASN A 13 -27.01 -45.35 48.47
CA ASN A 13 -26.18 -45.63 49.65
C ASN A 13 -24.78 -44.98 49.56
N CYS A 14 -24.19 -44.94 48.36
CA CYS A 14 -22.92 -44.25 48.13
C CYS A 14 -23.05 -42.72 48.25
N ARG A 15 -24.16 -42.15 47.77
CA ARG A 15 -24.45 -40.71 47.87
C ARG A 15 -24.66 -40.30 49.33
N ILE A 16 -25.35 -41.12 50.13
CA ILE A 16 -25.56 -40.88 51.56
C ILE A 16 -24.22 -40.95 52.32
N LYS A 17 -23.40 -41.98 52.09
CA LYS A 17 -22.06 -42.08 52.70
C LYS A 17 -21.15 -40.92 52.33
N PHE A 18 -21.20 -40.45 51.08
CA PHE A 18 -20.44 -39.29 50.64
C PHE A 18 -20.92 -38.00 51.31
N LEU A 19 -22.23 -37.79 51.42
CA LEU A 19 -22.80 -36.64 52.13
C LEU A 19 -22.41 -36.62 53.61
N GLN A 20 -22.45 -37.78 54.28
CA GLN A 20 -21.99 -37.93 55.67
C GLN A 20 -20.49 -37.66 55.82
N TYR A 21 -19.67 -38.06 54.85
CA TYR A 21 -18.23 -37.78 54.84
C TYR A 21 -17.95 -36.28 54.67
N VAL A 22 -18.62 -35.62 53.71
CA VAL A 22 -18.50 -34.17 53.48
C VAL A 22 -19.03 -33.36 54.67
N GLU A 23 -20.08 -33.83 55.33
CA GLU A 23 -20.69 -33.17 56.49
C GLU A 23 -19.76 -33.16 57.71
N ASN A 24 -18.96 -34.22 57.87
CA ASN A 24 -18.02 -34.42 58.97
C ASN A 24 -16.58 -33.98 58.64
N LEU A 25 -16.31 -33.53 57.42
CA LEU A 25 -14.97 -33.11 57.01
C LEU A 25 -14.51 -31.87 57.80
N ASN A 26 -13.33 -31.96 58.38
CA ASN A 26 -12.68 -30.87 59.09
C ASN A 26 -11.24 -30.68 58.59
N LEU A 27 -11.00 -29.66 57.76
CA LEU A 27 -9.68 -29.34 57.20
C LEU A 27 -8.82 -28.48 58.17
N PHE A 28 -9.41 -27.99 59.26
CA PHE A 28 -8.78 -27.09 60.24
C PHE A 28 -8.72 -27.71 61.63
N GLU A 29 -8.59 -29.04 61.70
CA GLU A 29 -8.51 -29.80 62.95
C GLU A 29 -7.35 -29.31 63.83
N SER A 30 -7.62 -29.18 65.12
CA SER A 30 -6.64 -28.83 66.15
C SER A 30 -6.79 -29.78 67.33
N GLU A 31 -5.74 -29.96 68.13
CA GLU A 31 -5.70 -30.86 69.31
C GLU A 31 -6.66 -30.49 70.47
N LEU A 32 -7.53 -29.48 70.27
CA LEU A 32 -8.48 -29.00 71.27
C LEU A 32 -9.83 -29.75 71.15
N ASP A 33 -10.17 -30.50 72.19
CA ASP A 33 -11.39 -31.33 72.30
C ASP A 33 -12.62 -30.54 72.79
N ASP A 34 -12.83 -29.34 72.24
CA ASP A 34 -13.99 -28.50 72.56
C ASP A 34 -15.05 -28.59 71.44
N ALA A 35 -16.29 -28.92 71.82
CA ALA A 35 -17.42 -29.03 70.91
C ALA A 35 -17.70 -27.72 70.15
N GLU A 36 -17.43 -26.55 70.75
CA GLU A 36 -17.59 -25.26 70.08
C GLU A 36 -16.45 -24.99 69.08
N ALA A 37 -15.21 -25.33 69.44
CA ALA A 37 -14.06 -25.25 68.55
C ALA A 37 -14.23 -26.14 67.30
N ILE A 38 -14.66 -27.39 67.47
CA ILE A 38 -14.93 -28.34 66.38
C ILE A 38 -16.01 -27.78 65.44
N ARG A 39 -17.08 -27.17 65.99
CA ARG A 39 -18.14 -26.57 65.18
C ARG A 39 -17.65 -25.39 64.34
N ARG A 40 -16.76 -24.55 64.89
CA ARG A 40 -16.14 -23.42 64.18
C ARG A 40 -15.19 -23.89 63.07
N GLN A 41 -14.42 -24.95 63.31
CA GLN A 41 -13.51 -25.53 62.32
C GLN A 41 -14.25 -26.20 61.15
N ARG A 42 -15.33 -26.95 61.43
CA ARG A 42 -16.22 -27.49 60.39
C ARG A 42 -16.88 -26.37 59.58
N PHE A 43 -17.27 -25.26 60.22
CA PHE A 43 -17.81 -24.09 59.52
C PHE A 43 -16.75 -23.40 58.63
N ALA A 44 -15.51 -23.28 59.11
CA ALA A 44 -14.37 -22.79 58.32
C ALA A 44 -14.10 -23.68 57.10
N THR A 45 -14.16 -25.01 57.28
CA THR A 45 -14.00 -26.01 56.22
C THR A 45 -15.05 -25.84 55.13
N ARG A 46 -16.32 -25.61 55.50
CA ARG A 46 -17.41 -25.36 54.53
C ARG A 46 -17.21 -24.05 53.75
N ILE A 47 -16.82 -22.96 54.43
CA ILE A 47 -16.51 -21.68 53.77
C ILE A 47 -15.34 -21.85 52.81
N TYR A 48 -14.28 -22.53 53.24
CA TYR A 48 -13.11 -22.84 52.42
C TYR A 48 -13.50 -23.57 51.13
N LEU A 49 -14.26 -24.67 51.23
CA LEU A 49 -14.67 -25.47 50.07
C LEU A 49 -15.60 -24.71 49.12
N CYS A 50 -16.56 -23.95 49.64
CA CYS A 50 -17.47 -23.14 48.81
C CYS A 50 -16.72 -22.05 48.07
N MET A 51 -15.85 -21.30 48.76
CA MET A 51 -15.06 -20.23 48.15
C MET A 51 -14.08 -20.78 47.11
N LEU A 52 -13.40 -21.88 47.41
CA LEU A 52 -12.52 -22.56 46.47
C LEU A 52 -13.28 -23.00 45.21
N SER A 53 -14.45 -23.62 45.37
CA SER A 53 -15.26 -24.09 44.24
C SER A 53 -15.75 -22.93 43.36
N LEU A 54 -16.24 -21.85 43.96
CA LEU A 54 -16.70 -20.66 43.21
C LEU A 54 -15.56 -20.00 42.43
N LEU A 55 -14.38 -19.88 43.03
CA LEU A 55 -13.20 -19.31 42.37
C LEU A 55 -12.67 -20.20 41.24
N MET A 56 -12.68 -21.52 41.43
CA MET A 56 -12.25 -22.45 40.38
C MET A 56 -13.24 -22.46 39.20
N ILE A 57 -14.55 -22.42 39.47
CA ILE A 57 -15.58 -22.37 38.42
C ILE A 57 -15.48 -21.06 37.63
N SER A 58 -15.33 -19.91 38.30
CA SER A 58 -15.21 -18.63 37.61
C SER A 58 -13.96 -18.57 36.74
N LEU A 59 -12.84 -19.14 37.21
CA LEU A 59 -11.60 -19.24 36.44
C LEU A 59 -11.75 -20.13 35.20
N ILE A 60 -12.45 -21.27 35.31
CA ILE A 60 -12.73 -22.17 34.18
C ILE A 60 -13.60 -21.44 33.14
N ILE A 61 -14.65 -20.76 33.57
CA ILE A 61 -15.54 -20.00 32.69
C ILE A 61 -14.75 -18.89 31.98
N TYR A 62 -13.93 -18.14 32.72
CA TYR A 62 -13.04 -17.11 32.17
C TYR A 62 -12.11 -17.67 31.09
N ALA A 63 -11.43 -18.78 31.39
CA ALA A 63 -10.49 -19.42 30.47
C ALA A 63 -11.17 -20.06 29.24
N ALA A 64 -12.44 -20.48 29.37
CA ALA A 64 -13.20 -21.05 28.28
C ALA A 64 -13.73 -19.99 27.30
N ILE A 65 -14.10 -18.80 27.80
CA ILE A 65 -14.75 -17.74 27.00
C ILE A 65 -13.71 -16.87 26.29
N LEU A 66 -12.59 -16.56 26.93
CA LEU A 66 -11.65 -15.59 26.37
C LEU A 66 -10.84 -16.19 25.21
N PRO A 67 -10.84 -15.55 24.03
CA PRO A 67 -10.04 -15.99 22.91
C PRO A 67 -8.56 -15.82 23.23
N ARG A 68 -7.76 -16.83 22.89
CA ARG A 68 -6.31 -16.79 23.05
C ARG A 68 -5.65 -16.68 21.68
N THR A 69 -4.70 -15.77 21.57
CA THR A 69 -3.81 -15.68 20.40
C THR A 69 -2.70 -16.71 20.54
N ILE A 70 -2.60 -17.60 19.55
CA ILE A 70 -1.51 -18.57 19.43
C ILE A 70 -0.55 -18.07 18.37
N ILE A 71 0.74 -18.04 18.67
CA ILE A 71 1.80 -17.69 17.71
C ILE A 71 2.48 -18.99 17.27
N VAL A 72 2.46 -19.26 15.97
CA VAL A 72 3.15 -20.40 15.37
C VAL A 72 4.41 -19.90 14.69
N LYS A 73 5.55 -20.55 14.99
CA LYS A 73 6.84 -20.26 14.36
C LYS A 73 7.23 -21.41 13.44
N LYS A 74 7.49 -21.12 12.17
CA LYS A 74 7.99 -22.06 11.17
C LYS A 74 9.37 -21.57 10.68
N TYR A 75 10.30 -22.49 10.48
CA TYR A 75 11.66 -22.20 10.04
C TYR A 75 11.84 -22.59 8.57
N ARG A 76 12.68 -21.83 7.84
CA ARG A 76 13.09 -22.14 6.46
C ARG A 76 11.91 -22.46 5.53
N LEU A 77 11.00 -21.51 5.37
CA LEU A 77 9.91 -21.66 4.40
C LEU A 77 10.45 -21.50 2.98
N SER A 78 9.93 -22.31 2.07
CA SER A 78 10.04 -22.04 0.63
C SER A 78 9.10 -20.91 0.21
N GLU A 79 9.37 -20.29 -0.95
CA GLU A 79 8.52 -19.26 -1.55
C GLU A 79 7.06 -19.74 -1.67
N TYR A 80 6.85 -20.97 -2.17
CA TYR A 80 5.52 -21.55 -2.31
C TYR A 80 4.79 -21.67 -0.97
N GLN A 81 5.46 -22.16 0.07
CA GLN A 81 4.89 -22.27 1.41
C GLN A 81 4.57 -20.90 2.02
N PHE A 82 5.40 -19.89 1.73
CA PHE A 82 5.11 -18.52 2.14
C PHE A 82 3.84 -18.01 1.46
N ILE A 83 3.71 -18.16 0.13
CA ILE A 83 2.54 -17.71 -0.62
C ILE A 83 1.26 -18.40 -0.11
N GLU A 84 1.33 -19.70 0.16
CA GLU A 84 0.21 -20.45 0.73
C GLU A 84 -0.19 -19.91 2.12
N LEU A 85 0.79 -19.67 3.00
CA LEU A 85 0.53 -19.12 4.33
C LEU A 85 0.03 -17.68 4.29
N ASP A 86 0.54 -16.86 3.39
CA ASP A 86 0.11 -15.47 3.18
C ASP A 86 -1.35 -15.43 2.73
N SER A 87 -1.79 -16.38 1.90
CA SER A 87 -3.18 -16.49 1.46
C SER A 87 -4.19 -16.74 2.59
N HIS A 88 -3.75 -17.36 3.70
CA HIS A 88 -4.61 -17.70 4.85
C HIS A 88 -4.39 -16.81 6.07
N HIS A 89 -3.22 -16.19 6.19
CA HIS A 89 -2.77 -15.46 7.39
C HIS A 89 -2.09 -14.12 7.06
N SER A 90 -2.44 -13.49 5.96
CA SER A 90 -1.87 -12.21 5.48
C SER A 90 -1.67 -11.17 6.58
N ASP A 91 -2.67 -11.01 7.46
CA ASP A 91 -2.70 -9.91 8.44
C ASP A 91 -1.73 -10.13 9.62
N THR A 92 -1.34 -11.39 9.88
CA THR A 92 -0.53 -11.75 11.05
C THR A 92 0.78 -12.44 10.70
N LEU A 93 0.95 -12.88 9.46
CA LEU A 93 2.18 -13.50 8.98
C LEU A 93 3.31 -12.47 8.92
N LYS A 94 4.43 -12.80 9.58
CA LYS A 94 5.64 -11.99 9.62
C LYS A 94 6.85 -12.88 9.42
N CYS A 95 7.59 -12.63 8.35
CA CYS A 95 8.82 -13.31 8.01
C CYS A 95 9.95 -12.28 7.95
N PRO A 96 10.78 -12.11 8.98
CA PRO A 96 11.87 -11.14 8.94
C PRO A 96 12.87 -11.46 7.83
N CYS A 97 13.23 -10.46 7.03
CA CYS A 97 14.29 -10.60 6.04
C CYS A 97 15.65 -10.54 6.74
N THR A 98 16.62 -11.31 6.24
CA THR A 98 18.04 -11.17 6.64
C THR A 98 18.70 -10.02 5.90
N HIS A 99 18.34 -9.83 4.62
CA HIS A 99 18.74 -8.68 3.82
C HIS A 99 17.55 -7.75 3.62
N VAL A 100 17.61 -6.57 4.24
CA VAL A 100 16.48 -5.61 4.27
C VAL A 100 16.50 -4.60 3.11
N ALA A 101 17.59 -4.56 2.35
CA ALA A 101 17.83 -3.63 1.27
C ALA A 101 18.17 -4.41 0.01
N GLN A 102 17.42 -4.16 -1.06
CA GLN A 102 17.60 -4.79 -2.37
C GLN A 102 17.52 -3.72 -3.46
N GLN A 103 18.31 -3.84 -4.51
CA GLN A 103 18.20 -2.91 -5.64
C GLN A 103 17.08 -3.34 -6.58
N TYR A 104 16.30 -2.38 -7.09
CA TYR A 104 15.24 -2.70 -8.05
C TYR A 104 15.78 -3.39 -9.32
N GLY A 105 17.01 -3.06 -9.74
CA GLY A 105 17.63 -3.65 -10.92
C GLY A 105 17.87 -5.17 -10.84
N GLU A 106 17.84 -5.76 -9.64
CA GLU A 106 18.01 -7.21 -9.46
C GLU A 106 16.68 -7.99 -9.53
N ILE A 107 15.55 -7.30 -9.38
CA ILE A 107 14.22 -7.91 -9.25
C ILE A 107 13.22 -7.42 -10.31
N VAL A 108 13.56 -6.42 -11.11
CA VAL A 108 12.68 -5.86 -12.15
C VAL A 108 13.37 -5.91 -13.51
N HIS A 109 12.67 -6.44 -14.51
CA HIS A 109 13.06 -6.33 -15.91
C HIS A 109 12.01 -5.56 -16.70
N ALA A 110 12.44 -4.54 -17.43
CA ALA A 110 11.57 -3.71 -18.26
C ALA A 110 11.93 -3.84 -19.75
N ASN A 111 10.93 -3.89 -20.61
CA ASN A 111 11.09 -3.84 -22.06
C ASN A 111 10.28 -2.67 -22.63
N VAL A 112 10.89 -1.93 -23.55
CA VAL A 112 10.36 -0.67 -24.09
C VAL A 112 10.31 -0.75 -25.59
N ILE A 113 9.14 -0.43 -26.14
CA ILE A 113 8.94 -0.22 -27.57
C ILE A 113 8.74 1.28 -27.79
N PHE A 114 9.58 1.88 -28.63
CA PHE A 114 9.46 3.28 -29.02
C PHE A 114 8.58 3.45 -30.25
N HIS A 115 8.05 4.65 -30.41
CA HIS A 115 7.26 5.07 -31.58
C HIS A 115 8.04 4.80 -32.87
N GLU A 116 7.35 4.28 -33.87
CA GLU A 116 7.97 3.84 -35.14
C GLU A 116 8.72 4.96 -35.87
N VAL A 117 8.34 6.23 -35.67
CA VAL A 117 9.05 7.40 -36.20
C VAL A 117 10.52 7.38 -35.79
N CYS A 118 10.82 6.91 -34.58
CA CYS A 118 12.17 6.79 -34.00
C CYS A 118 13.01 5.64 -34.57
N GLN A 119 12.46 4.90 -35.53
CA GLN A 119 13.12 3.84 -36.30
C GLN A 119 12.83 3.97 -37.82
N SER A 120 12.14 5.04 -38.22
CA SER A 120 11.72 5.24 -39.60
C SER A 120 12.87 5.72 -40.49
N GLN A 121 12.70 5.57 -41.80
CA GLN A 121 13.66 6.10 -42.78
C GLN A 121 13.79 7.63 -42.73
N PHE A 122 12.76 8.33 -42.24
CA PHE A 122 12.69 9.79 -42.22
C PHE A 122 13.67 10.43 -41.23
N ILE A 123 14.04 9.72 -40.17
CA ILE A 123 15.07 10.18 -39.23
C ILE A 123 16.49 9.74 -39.64
N SER A 124 16.65 9.00 -40.75
CA SER A 124 17.96 8.55 -41.20
C SER A 124 18.81 9.72 -41.69
N GLN A 125 20.12 9.65 -41.46
CA GLN A 125 21.03 10.68 -41.96
C GLN A 125 21.00 10.78 -43.49
N GLN A 126 20.82 9.65 -44.18
CA GLN A 126 20.72 9.61 -45.63
C GLN A 126 19.54 10.44 -46.12
N TYR A 127 18.34 10.23 -45.56
CA TYR A 127 17.15 10.98 -45.95
C TYR A 127 17.32 12.47 -45.65
N ILE A 128 17.77 12.82 -44.44
CA ILE A 128 18.01 14.20 -44.01
C ILE A 128 18.98 14.92 -44.95
N ASN A 129 20.04 14.25 -45.40
CA ASN A 129 21.02 14.84 -46.33
C ASN A 129 20.44 15.05 -47.74
N ILE A 130 19.58 14.15 -48.21
CA ILE A 130 18.95 14.26 -49.54
C ILE A 130 18.00 15.47 -49.59
N ILE A 131 17.23 15.68 -48.52
CA ILE A 131 16.25 16.77 -48.45
C ILE A 131 16.87 18.12 -48.07
N TYR A 132 18.16 18.13 -47.72
CA TYR A 132 18.90 19.35 -47.49
C TYR A 132 19.26 20.00 -48.82
N GLY A 133 18.50 21.02 -49.22
CA GLY A 133 18.76 21.77 -50.45
C GLY A 133 19.88 22.80 -50.28
N ALA A 134 20.80 22.89 -51.23
CA ALA A 134 21.64 24.09 -51.37
C ALA A 134 20.74 25.28 -51.74
N ASN A 135 21.00 26.47 -51.18
CA ASN A 135 20.25 27.72 -51.39
C ASN A 135 18.83 27.79 -50.76
N VAL A 136 18.49 26.94 -49.79
CA VAL A 136 17.21 27.03 -49.04
C VAL A 136 16.99 28.39 -48.37
N SER A 137 18.06 29.11 -48.00
CA SER A 137 17.99 30.43 -47.37
C SER A 137 17.40 31.53 -48.25
N PHE A 138 17.22 31.30 -49.56
CA PHE A 138 16.57 32.24 -50.48
C PHE A 138 15.06 31.98 -50.63
N ILE A 139 14.55 30.89 -50.05
CA ILE A 139 13.14 30.51 -50.06
C ILE A 139 12.50 31.02 -48.78
N SER A 140 11.20 31.36 -48.85
CA SER A 140 10.45 31.80 -47.68
C SER A 140 10.57 30.80 -46.51
N PRO A 141 10.75 31.26 -45.25
CA PRO A 141 10.84 30.38 -44.09
C PRO A 141 9.63 29.44 -43.89
N ILE A 142 8.46 29.83 -44.39
CA ILE A 142 7.20 29.06 -44.28
C ILE A 142 7.11 27.92 -45.31
N ASP A 143 7.97 27.92 -46.32
CA ASP A 143 8.06 26.82 -47.29
C ASP A 143 8.74 25.62 -46.63
N ILE A 144 8.11 24.45 -46.68
CA ILE A 144 8.67 23.25 -46.06
C ILE A 144 10.01 22.85 -46.67
N ARG A 145 10.31 23.20 -47.93
CA ARG A 145 11.60 22.88 -48.55
C ARG A 145 12.77 23.55 -47.83
N THR A 146 12.51 24.65 -47.12
CA THR A 146 13.48 25.35 -46.28
C THR A 146 13.71 24.65 -44.94
N THR A 147 12.65 24.07 -44.36
CA THR A 147 12.63 23.63 -42.95
C THR A 147 12.58 22.12 -42.77
N LEU A 148 12.27 21.34 -43.81
CA LEU A 148 12.03 19.90 -43.71
C LEU A 148 13.26 19.11 -43.25
N SER A 149 14.47 19.50 -43.67
CA SER A 149 15.70 18.85 -43.18
C SER A 149 15.88 19.06 -41.68
N ALA A 150 15.66 20.29 -41.18
CA ALA A 150 15.73 20.59 -39.76
C ALA A 150 14.60 19.94 -38.97
N PHE A 151 13.40 19.84 -39.56
CA PHE A 151 12.27 19.12 -38.98
C PHE A 151 12.67 17.68 -38.61
N TRP A 152 13.22 16.94 -39.57
CA TRP A 152 13.60 15.55 -39.35
C TRP A 152 14.84 15.38 -38.47
N GLN A 153 15.78 16.34 -38.51
CA GLN A 153 16.89 16.39 -37.55
C GLN A 153 16.39 16.57 -36.11
N LEU A 154 15.38 17.41 -35.89
CA LEU A 154 14.79 17.64 -34.58
C LEU A 154 13.94 16.46 -34.13
N VAL A 155 13.14 15.84 -35.00
CA VAL A 155 12.42 14.60 -34.66
C VAL A 155 13.40 13.50 -34.25
N ARG A 156 14.51 13.33 -34.98
CA ARG A 156 15.60 12.42 -34.58
C ARG A 156 16.16 12.79 -33.21
N SER A 157 16.46 14.07 -33.00
CA SER A 157 17.02 14.56 -31.73
C SER A 157 16.06 14.33 -30.56
N PHE A 158 14.75 14.50 -30.76
CA PHE A 158 13.72 14.21 -29.76
C PHE A 158 13.59 12.71 -29.48
N CYS A 159 13.70 11.86 -30.51
CA CYS A 159 13.77 10.42 -30.31
C CYS A 159 15.00 10.00 -29.49
N ASP A 160 16.17 10.56 -29.79
CA ASP A 160 17.41 10.26 -29.06
C ASP A 160 17.33 10.80 -27.63
N LEU A 161 16.79 12.00 -27.44
CA LEU A 161 16.57 12.60 -26.13
C LEU A 161 15.58 11.80 -25.29
N ALA A 162 14.50 11.31 -25.89
CA ALA A 162 13.53 10.45 -25.20
C ALA A 162 14.14 9.11 -24.79
N LYS A 163 14.93 8.47 -25.68
CA LYS A 163 15.67 7.24 -25.38
C LYS A 163 16.65 7.44 -24.22
N ASN A 164 17.47 8.48 -24.29
CA ASN A 164 18.45 8.78 -23.24
C ASN A 164 17.76 9.12 -21.91
N THR A 165 16.70 9.93 -21.94
CA THR A 165 15.90 10.25 -20.74
C THR A 165 15.36 8.98 -20.09
N LEU A 166 14.90 8.02 -20.88
CA LEU A 166 14.41 6.74 -20.36
C LEU A 166 15.53 5.87 -19.79
N ILE A 167 16.68 5.78 -20.48
CA ILE A 167 17.85 5.04 -19.99
C ILE A 167 18.33 5.62 -18.66
N ASP A 168 18.41 6.94 -18.54
CA ASP A 168 18.81 7.61 -17.31
C ASP A 168 17.78 7.37 -16.19
N ALA A 169 16.48 7.49 -16.50
CA ALA A 169 15.41 7.20 -15.55
C ALA A 169 15.48 5.76 -15.03
N TYR A 170 15.70 4.79 -15.92
CA TYR A 170 15.79 3.38 -15.57
C TYR A 170 17.07 3.04 -14.82
N THR A 171 18.19 3.67 -15.17
CA THR A 171 19.47 3.52 -14.44
C THR A 171 19.32 4.01 -13.00
N ASN A 172 18.69 5.16 -12.80
CA ASN A 172 18.40 5.71 -11.47
C ASN A 172 17.41 4.83 -10.69
N PHE A 173 16.35 4.35 -11.36
CA PHE A 173 15.40 3.41 -10.76
C PHE A 173 16.08 2.12 -10.32
N ASN A 174 16.90 1.51 -11.18
CA ASN A 174 17.60 0.26 -10.87
C ASN A 174 18.56 0.40 -9.69
N ALA A 175 19.23 1.55 -9.56
CA ALA A 175 20.10 1.86 -8.44
C ALA A 175 19.34 2.18 -7.13
N THR A 176 18.03 2.42 -7.21
CA THR A 176 17.19 2.71 -6.04
C THR A 176 16.99 1.45 -5.20
N ILE A 177 17.00 1.63 -3.88
CA ILE A 177 16.87 0.55 -2.91
C ILE A 177 15.40 0.35 -2.51
N LEU A 178 14.90 -0.87 -2.68
CA LEU A 178 13.70 -1.37 -2.05
C LEU A 178 14.00 -1.81 -0.61
N LEU A 179 13.33 -1.17 0.36
CA LEU A 179 13.46 -1.51 1.78
C LEU A 179 12.32 -2.45 2.21
N SER A 180 12.71 -3.59 2.79
CA SER A 180 11.80 -4.62 3.27
C SER A 180 12.34 -5.29 4.54
N THR A 181 11.79 -4.97 5.70
CA THR A 181 12.18 -5.60 6.97
C THR A 181 11.55 -6.99 7.15
N THR A 182 10.43 -7.23 6.49
CA THR A 182 9.77 -8.54 6.40
C THR A 182 9.49 -8.88 4.94
N VAL A 183 9.37 -10.16 4.63
CA VAL A 183 8.84 -10.61 3.33
C VAL A 183 7.47 -9.97 3.13
N GLN A 184 7.25 -9.38 1.96
CA GLN A 184 5.97 -8.81 1.54
C GLN A 184 5.33 -9.67 0.47
N SER A 185 4.00 -9.59 0.36
CA SER A 185 3.25 -10.28 -0.69
C SER A 185 3.66 -9.79 -2.09
N LYS A 186 3.49 -10.66 -3.08
CA LYS A 186 3.83 -10.36 -4.48
C LYS A 186 3.12 -9.08 -4.97
N PHE A 187 1.84 -8.94 -4.66
CA PHE A 187 1.05 -7.76 -5.00
C PHE A 187 1.62 -6.45 -4.42
N LEU A 188 2.08 -6.47 -3.16
CA LEU A 188 2.67 -5.28 -2.53
C LEU A 188 4.01 -4.92 -3.19
N ILE A 189 4.83 -5.90 -3.57
CA ILE A 189 6.08 -5.65 -4.29
C ILE A 189 5.82 -5.09 -5.68
N GLU A 190 4.89 -5.67 -6.43
CA GLU A 190 4.49 -5.17 -7.76
C GLU A 190 4.00 -3.73 -7.69
N THR A 191 3.16 -3.41 -6.70
CA THR A 191 2.66 -2.04 -6.48
C THR A 191 3.80 -1.07 -6.14
N LYS A 192 4.75 -1.48 -5.29
CA LYS A 192 5.94 -0.66 -4.95
C LYS A 192 6.87 -0.44 -6.14
N VAL A 193 7.04 -1.45 -6.98
CA VAL A 193 7.82 -1.35 -8.23
C VAL A 193 7.16 -0.36 -9.17
N GLU A 194 5.86 -0.53 -9.44
CA GLU A 194 5.12 0.34 -10.37
C GLU A 194 5.13 1.80 -9.91
N THR A 195 4.85 2.05 -8.63
CA THR A 195 4.85 3.42 -8.08
C THR A 195 6.23 4.08 -8.14
N SER A 196 7.29 3.34 -7.80
CA SER A 196 8.66 3.86 -7.85
C SER A 196 9.14 4.11 -9.28
N LEU A 197 8.82 3.21 -10.22
CA LEU A 197 9.16 3.39 -11.64
C LEU A 197 8.40 4.59 -12.24
N ASN A 198 7.09 4.68 -12.01
CA ASN A 198 6.27 5.79 -12.50
C ASN A 198 6.75 7.14 -11.95
N PHE A 199 7.17 7.19 -10.68
CA PHE A 199 7.78 8.37 -10.09
C PHE A 199 9.08 8.75 -10.81
N SER A 200 9.96 7.77 -11.06
CA SER A 200 11.25 7.98 -11.74
C SER A 200 11.05 8.50 -13.17
N LEU A 201 10.13 7.89 -13.93
CA LEU A 201 9.76 8.33 -15.29
C LEU A 201 9.16 9.74 -15.31
N SER A 202 8.25 10.04 -14.38
CA SER A 202 7.61 11.35 -14.29
C SER A 202 8.61 12.45 -13.94
N SER A 203 9.53 12.16 -13.01
CA SER A 203 10.60 13.09 -12.64
C SER A 203 11.53 13.38 -13.83
N ALA A 204 11.95 12.34 -14.56
CA ALA A 204 12.78 12.48 -15.74
C ALA A 204 12.09 13.29 -16.85
N LEU A 205 10.81 12.99 -17.13
CA LEU A 205 10.01 13.74 -18.10
C LEU A 205 9.85 15.22 -17.71
N ASN A 206 9.61 15.52 -16.43
CA ASN A 206 9.50 16.89 -15.95
C ASN A 206 10.81 17.66 -16.09
N ASN A 207 11.95 17.01 -15.84
CA ASN A 207 13.27 17.60 -16.06
C ASN A 207 13.51 17.88 -17.56
N LEU A 208 13.16 16.94 -18.44
CA LEU A 208 13.22 17.13 -19.89
C LEU A 208 12.39 18.34 -20.33
N LYS A 209 11.12 18.42 -19.92
CA LYS A 209 10.22 19.54 -20.24
C LYS A 209 10.79 20.88 -19.76
N ARG A 210 11.31 20.92 -18.53
CA ARG A 210 11.93 22.12 -17.96
C ARG A 210 13.15 22.55 -18.78
N ASN A 211 14.01 21.60 -19.18
CA ASN A 211 15.20 21.91 -19.97
C ASN A 211 14.85 22.43 -21.37
N LEU A 212 13.82 21.87 -22.01
CA LEU A 212 13.30 22.37 -23.28
C LEU A 212 12.76 23.79 -23.15
N LEU A 213 11.94 24.05 -22.12
CA LEU A 213 11.40 25.40 -21.85
C LEU A 213 12.51 26.42 -21.59
N ILE A 214 13.49 26.09 -20.74
CA ILE A 214 14.62 27.00 -20.46
C ILE A 214 15.40 27.28 -21.75
N THR A 215 15.63 26.26 -22.58
CA THR A 215 16.33 26.42 -23.85
C THR A 215 15.57 27.37 -24.78
N HIS A 216 14.25 27.18 -24.90
CA HIS A 216 13.35 28.06 -25.65
C HIS A 216 13.43 29.51 -25.18
N GLU A 217 13.21 29.76 -23.88
CA GLU A 217 13.24 31.10 -23.31
C GLU A 217 14.62 31.77 -23.45
N THR A 218 15.69 30.97 -23.34
CA THR A 218 17.05 31.47 -23.53
C THR A 218 17.30 31.91 -24.97
N ILE A 219 16.79 31.17 -25.97
CA ILE A 219 16.94 31.51 -27.38
C ILE A 219 16.20 32.81 -27.70
N LEU A 220 14.92 32.92 -27.31
CA LEU A 220 14.10 34.09 -27.62
C LEU A 220 14.54 35.32 -26.81
N GLY A 221 14.79 35.16 -25.51
CA GLY A 221 15.18 36.26 -24.63
C GLY A 221 16.51 36.91 -24.97
N ASN A 222 17.44 36.16 -25.58
CA ASN A 222 18.74 36.66 -26.04
C ASN A 222 18.79 36.99 -27.53
N GLY A 223 17.69 36.77 -28.27
CA GLY A 223 17.66 37.00 -29.71
C GLY A 223 18.62 36.11 -30.51
N PHE A 224 18.83 34.86 -30.09
CA PHE A 224 19.71 33.95 -30.81
C PHE A 224 19.11 33.55 -32.15
N MET A 225 19.83 33.81 -33.23
CA MET A 225 19.42 33.45 -34.59
C MET A 225 19.48 31.93 -34.77
N SER A 226 18.37 31.34 -35.23
CA SER A 226 18.31 29.93 -35.64
C SER A 226 19.19 29.68 -36.87
N GLY A 227 19.69 28.45 -37.03
CA GLY A 227 20.53 28.10 -38.19
C GLY A 227 19.84 28.24 -39.54
N LEU A 228 18.50 28.25 -39.57
CA LEU A 228 17.69 28.48 -40.77
C LEU A 228 17.21 29.93 -40.92
N ALA A 229 17.61 30.83 -40.02
CA ALA A 229 17.16 32.21 -39.97
C ALA A 229 15.61 32.36 -40.00
N THR A 230 14.89 31.44 -39.34
CA THR A 230 13.41 31.45 -39.28
C THR A 230 12.86 32.45 -38.27
N ASN A 231 13.63 32.80 -37.24
CA ASN A 231 13.30 33.80 -36.23
C ASN A 231 13.92 35.17 -36.52
N TYR A 232 15.25 35.20 -36.72
CA TYR A 232 16.01 36.39 -37.05
C TYR A 232 16.76 36.16 -38.36
N TYR A 233 17.02 37.22 -39.11
CA TYR A 233 17.83 37.17 -40.31
C TYR A 233 18.90 38.26 -40.28
N MET A 234 20.02 38.01 -40.93
CA MET A 234 21.08 38.99 -41.07
C MET A 234 21.06 39.56 -42.48
N TYR A 235 21.10 40.88 -42.59
CA TYR A 235 21.25 41.54 -43.87
C TYR A 235 22.31 42.65 -43.80
N LEU A 236 22.95 42.90 -44.94
CA LEU A 236 23.93 43.97 -45.10
C LEU A 236 23.25 45.14 -45.81
N PRO A 237 23.07 46.30 -45.15
CA PRO A 237 22.57 47.50 -45.81
C PRO A 237 23.60 47.93 -46.85
N VAL A 238 23.24 47.85 -48.14
CA VAL A 238 24.08 48.40 -49.20
C VAL A 238 23.76 49.88 -49.32
N THR A 239 24.55 50.73 -48.64
CA THR A 239 24.58 52.16 -48.95
C THR A 239 25.79 52.43 -49.85
N TRP A 240 25.62 53.30 -50.85
CA TRP A 240 26.53 53.47 -51.99
C TRP A 240 27.99 53.87 -51.67
N GLN A 241 28.39 54.02 -50.39
CA GLN A 241 29.73 54.50 -50.04
C GLN A 241 30.42 53.81 -48.84
N TYR A 242 29.77 52.97 -48.03
CA TYR A 242 30.46 52.28 -46.92
C TYR A 242 29.88 50.88 -46.63
N LEU A 243 30.78 49.92 -46.36
CA LEU A 243 30.42 48.64 -45.74
C LEU A 243 29.77 48.94 -44.39
N SER A 244 28.44 48.82 -44.34
CA SER A 244 27.68 48.98 -43.11
C SER A 244 27.81 47.72 -42.26
N ALA A 245 27.77 47.87 -40.94
CA ALA A 245 27.71 46.71 -40.04
C ALA A 245 26.46 45.87 -40.36
N PRO A 246 26.54 44.52 -40.28
CA PRO A 246 25.38 43.66 -40.47
C PRO A 246 24.28 44.00 -39.46
N ILE A 247 23.06 44.12 -39.96
CA ILE A 247 21.88 44.36 -39.13
C ILE A 247 21.14 43.03 -38.96
N ILE A 248 20.72 42.75 -37.73
CA ILE A 248 19.84 41.64 -37.42
C ILE A 248 18.40 42.14 -37.52
N GLY A 249 17.68 41.63 -38.50
CA GLY A 249 16.24 41.81 -38.65
C GLY A 249 15.47 40.69 -37.95
N VAL A 250 14.23 41.00 -37.57
CA VAL A 250 13.28 40.02 -37.04
C VAL A 250 12.35 39.60 -38.17
N ASN A 251 12.10 38.30 -38.32
CA ASN A 251 11.07 37.86 -39.25
C ASN A 251 9.69 38.28 -38.73
N SER A 252 9.00 39.07 -39.55
CA SER A 252 7.64 39.53 -39.33
C SER A 252 6.79 39.24 -40.56
N PHE A 253 5.54 38.89 -40.35
CA PHE A 253 4.62 38.43 -41.39
C PHE A 253 3.43 39.39 -41.55
N ALA A 254 2.76 39.33 -42.70
CA ALA A 254 1.72 40.28 -43.10
C ALA A 254 0.49 40.32 -42.17
N ASP A 255 0.27 39.27 -41.39
CA ASP A 255 -0.78 39.15 -40.37
C ASP A 255 -0.43 39.85 -39.05
N GLY A 256 0.69 40.58 -39.00
CA GLY A 256 1.16 41.28 -37.80
C GLY A 256 1.92 40.37 -36.83
N CYS A 257 2.17 39.11 -37.19
CA CYS A 257 2.96 38.21 -36.37
C CYS A 257 4.45 38.51 -36.48
N SER A 258 5.16 38.59 -35.36
CA SER A 258 6.60 38.85 -35.29
C SER A 258 7.31 37.84 -34.40
N CYS A 259 8.46 37.35 -34.86
CA CYS A 259 9.34 36.46 -34.10
C CYS A 259 10.10 37.13 -32.95
N SER A 260 9.87 38.44 -32.72
CA SER A 260 10.31 39.13 -31.51
C SER A 260 9.47 38.80 -30.29
N ASN A 261 8.28 38.21 -30.49
CA ASN A 261 7.34 37.94 -29.41
C ASN A 261 7.55 36.51 -28.87
N SER A 262 7.37 36.34 -27.56
CA SER A 262 7.53 35.04 -26.88
C SER A 262 6.51 33.98 -27.31
N ASN A 263 5.41 34.39 -27.95
CA ASN A 263 4.32 33.48 -28.34
C ASN A 263 4.52 32.81 -29.71
N GLY A 264 5.64 33.10 -30.39
CA GLY A 264 5.94 32.56 -31.72
C GLY A 264 5.01 33.07 -32.83
N CYS A 265 5.11 32.44 -34.01
CA CYS A 265 4.33 32.71 -35.22
C CYS A 265 3.81 31.44 -35.89
N ARG A 266 3.10 30.63 -35.12
CA ARG A 266 2.54 29.36 -35.56
C ARG A 266 1.57 29.51 -36.74
N ARG A 267 1.82 28.75 -37.81
CA ARG A 267 0.96 28.68 -39.00
C ARG A 267 1.17 27.36 -39.76
N PRO A 268 0.23 26.92 -40.61
CA PRO A 268 0.44 25.75 -41.45
C PRO A 268 1.67 25.94 -42.34
N ALA A 269 2.48 24.89 -42.47
CA ALA A 269 3.59 24.89 -43.39
C ALA A 269 3.10 24.65 -44.83
N VAL A 270 3.76 25.27 -45.80
CA VAL A 270 3.29 25.29 -47.19
C VAL A 270 4.36 24.83 -48.18
N ILE A 271 3.95 24.47 -49.39
CA ILE A 271 4.83 24.37 -50.56
C ILE A 271 4.36 25.39 -51.58
N PHE A 272 5.27 26.27 -52.03
CA PHE A 272 5.01 27.15 -53.15
C PHE A 272 5.24 26.44 -54.49
N GLU A 273 4.30 26.56 -55.44
CA GLU A 273 4.45 25.98 -56.79
C GLU A 273 5.68 26.56 -57.51
N THR A 274 5.91 27.86 -57.33
CA THR A 274 7.08 28.61 -57.80
C THR A 274 7.56 29.55 -56.70
N ASN A 275 8.88 29.74 -56.56
CA ASN A 275 9.42 30.57 -55.48
C ASN A 275 8.83 32.00 -55.54
N GLY A 276 8.10 32.40 -54.50
CA GLY A 276 7.55 33.75 -54.36
C GLY A 276 6.18 34.00 -55.02
N THR A 277 5.48 32.97 -55.51
CA THR A 277 4.10 33.12 -56.03
C THR A 277 3.02 32.99 -54.96
N SER A 278 1.82 33.52 -55.25
CA SER A 278 0.65 33.39 -54.38
C SER A 278 -0.06 32.02 -54.44
N ASN A 279 0.43 31.08 -55.24
CA ASN A 279 -0.06 29.71 -55.25
C ASN A 279 0.77 28.84 -54.30
N TRP A 280 0.10 28.31 -53.28
CA TRP A 280 0.71 27.41 -52.30
C TRP A 280 -0.26 26.31 -51.90
N THR A 281 0.30 25.16 -51.50
CA THR A 281 -0.46 24.05 -50.93
C THR A 281 -0.04 23.81 -49.49
N ASN A 282 -1.01 23.66 -48.59
CA ASN A 282 -0.74 23.31 -47.19
C ASN A 282 -0.28 21.86 -47.08
N VAL A 283 0.76 21.62 -46.27
CA VAL A 283 1.23 20.28 -45.96
C VAL A 283 0.53 19.80 -44.69
N MET A 284 -0.30 18.76 -44.83
CA MET A 284 -1.15 18.28 -43.74
C MET A 284 -0.34 17.93 -42.49
N GLY A 285 -0.71 18.49 -41.34
CA GLY A 285 -0.05 18.23 -40.07
C GLY A 285 1.28 18.95 -39.86
N MET A 286 1.88 19.56 -40.88
CA MET A 286 3.13 20.31 -40.71
C MET A 286 2.87 21.78 -40.36
N MET A 287 3.62 22.29 -39.40
CA MET A 287 3.54 23.66 -38.91
C MET A 287 4.87 24.39 -39.11
N PHE A 288 4.77 25.68 -39.38
CA PHE A 288 5.85 26.65 -39.27
C PHE A 288 5.71 27.41 -37.95
N ASP A 289 6.85 27.74 -37.36
CA ASP A 289 6.95 28.66 -36.23
C ASP A 289 8.33 29.36 -36.28
N CYS A 290 8.52 30.38 -35.45
CA CYS A 290 9.75 31.17 -35.41
C CYS A 290 10.98 30.32 -35.06
N LEU A 291 10.83 29.39 -34.12
CA LEU A 291 11.87 28.40 -33.82
C LEU A 291 11.51 27.06 -34.48
N PRO A 292 12.49 26.39 -35.12
CA PRO A 292 12.28 25.06 -35.69
C PRO A 292 11.81 24.03 -34.64
N SER A 293 12.22 24.17 -33.38
CA SER A 293 11.75 23.31 -32.28
C SER A 293 10.25 23.42 -32.06
N ASP A 294 9.70 24.64 -32.07
CA ASP A 294 8.29 24.89 -31.78
C ASP A 294 7.43 24.47 -32.96
N ALA A 295 7.92 24.71 -34.18
CA ALA A 295 7.35 24.23 -35.42
C ALA A 295 7.20 22.70 -35.40
N VAL A 296 8.27 21.98 -35.04
CA VAL A 296 8.26 20.51 -34.94
C VAL A 296 7.30 20.03 -33.86
N LEU A 297 7.39 20.59 -32.65
CA LEU A 297 6.54 20.20 -31.52
C LEU A 297 5.05 20.41 -31.81
N ALA A 298 4.70 21.48 -32.53
CA ALA A 298 3.33 21.79 -32.93
C ALA A 298 2.84 20.95 -34.12
N SER A 299 3.73 20.36 -34.91
CA SER A 299 3.38 19.53 -36.05
C SER A 299 2.91 18.13 -35.63
N SER A 300 2.07 17.52 -36.44
CA SER A 300 1.75 16.09 -36.44
C SER A 300 2.47 15.37 -37.59
N LEU A 301 2.32 14.05 -37.66
CA LEU A 301 2.93 13.22 -38.71
C LEU A 301 1.92 12.80 -39.79
N GLU A 302 0.74 13.43 -39.85
CA GLU A 302 -0.37 13.06 -40.73
C GLU A 302 0.05 12.86 -42.20
N CYS A 303 0.80 13.80 -42.77
CA CYS A 303 1.29 13.69 -44.15
C CYS A 303 2.17 12.46 -44.39
N PHE A 304 2.88 11.97 -43.38
CA PHE A 304 3.80 10.83 -43.48
C PHE A 304 3.10 9.48 -43.29
N TYR A 305 1.84 9.48 -42.82
CA TYR A 305 0.94 8.33 -42.86
C TYR A 305 0.15 8.26 -44.18
N ASP A 306 -0.15 9.42 -44.78
CA ASP A 306 -0.93 9.50 -46.03
C ASP A 306 -0.06 9.40 -47.29
N LYS A 307 -0.35 8.42 -48.15
CA LYS A 307 0.41 8.20 -49.40
C LYS A 307 0.34 9.36 -50.38
N SER A 308 -0.80 10.05 -50.45
CA SER A 308 -1.03 11.13 -51.41
C SER A 308 -0.25 12.38 -50.97
N CYS A 309 -0.30 12.71 -49.68
CA CYS A 309 0.46 13.81 -49.11
C CYS A 309 1.96 13.56 -49.18
N LEU A 310 2.42 12.35 -48.86
CA LEU A 310 3.82 11.97 -48.99
C LEU A 310 4.33 12.11 -50.43
N SER A 311 3.50 11.73 -51.42
CA SER A 311 3.83 11.89 -52.84
C SER A 311 3.93 13.35 -53.26
N LEU A 312 3.06 14.22 -52.71
CA LEU A 312 3.14 15.66 -52.93
C LEU A 312 4.47 16.23 -52.43
N VAL A 313 4.90 15.86 -51.22
CA VAL A 313 6.22 16.28 -50.68
C VAL A 313 7.36 15.75 -51.55
N GLN A 314 7.27 14.49 -51.99
CA GLN A 314 8.30 13.87 -52.82
C GLN A 314 8.44 14.52 -54.20
N ASN A 315 7.36 15.00 -54.82
CA ASN A 315 7.42 15.64 -56.14
C ASN A 315 8.18 16.99 -56.12
N HIS A 316 8.20 17.66 -54.97
CA HIS A 316 8.83 18.98 -54.82
C HIS A 316 10.25 18.93 -54.27
N ILE A 317 10.77 17.73 -53.97
CA ILE A 317 12.12 17.53 -53.47
C ILE A 317 12.83 16.57 -54.42
N PRO A 318 14.00 16.93 -54.97
CA PRO A 318 14.71 16.08 -55.93
C PRO A 318 15.25 14.82 -55.23
N MET A 319 14.41 13.79 -55.10
CA MET A 319 14.73 12.54 -54.41
C MET A 319 14.67 11.35 -55.37
N ASN A 320 15.80 10.62 -55.48
CA ASN A 320 15.86 9.28 -56.08
C ASN A 320 15.62 8.17 -55.03
N MET A 321 14.90 8.48 -53.94
CA MET A 321 14.61 7.54 -52.85
C MET A 321 13.11 7.26 -52.81
N ARG A 322 12.73 5.99 -52.76
CA ARG A 322 11.33 5.58 -52.61
C ARG A 322 10.92 5.64 -51.15
N LEU A 323 10.08 6.60 -50.81
CA LEU A 323 9.54 6.72 -49.45
C LEU A 323 8.40 5.72 -49.24
N GLN A 324 8.33 5.20 -48.03
CA GLN A 324 7.25 4.36 -47.53
C GLN A 324 6.56 5.14 -46.40
N PRO A 325 5.23 5.18 -46.40
CA PRO A 325 4.48 5.77 -45.29
C PRO A 325 4.81 5.08 -43.96
N LEU A 326 4.62 5.83 -42.88
CA LEU A 326 4.58 5.32 -41.52
C LEU A 326 3.40 4.33 -41.35
N LYS A 327 3.50 3.39 -40.39
CA LYS A 327 2.51 2.33 -40.15
C LYS A 327 1.47 2.78 -39.15
N THR A 328 0.20 2.62 -39.46
CA THR A 328 -0.91 3.02 -38.57
C THR A 328 -1.05 2.18 -37.29
N SER A 329 -0.22 1.17 -37.07
CA SER A 329 -0.22 0.36 -35.84
C SER A 329 0.51 1.09 -34.71
N SER A 330 -0.13 2.12 -34.16
CA SER A 330 0.35 2.89 -33.01
C SER A 330 -0.82 3.15 -32.05
N ARG A 331 -0.53 3.33 -30.76
CA ARG A 331 -1.54 3.83 -29.81
C ARG A 331 -1.83 5.33 -29.98
N PHE A 332 -1.01 6.02 -30.75
CA PHE A 332 -1.16 7.44 -31.06
C PHE A 332 -1.87 7.59 -32.41
N LEU A 333 -2.82 8.53 -32.48
CA LEU A 333 -3.48 8.85 -33.74
C LEU A 333 -2.52 9.66 -34.63
N PRO A 334 -2.61 9.54 -35.97
CA PRO A 334 -1.76 10.28 -36.89
C PRO A 334 -1.76 11.81 -36.69
N ASN A 335 -2.89 12.35 -36.21
CA ASN A 335 -3.09 13.78 -35.94
C ASN A 335 -2.55 14.26 -34.59
N PHE A 336 -1.95 13.38 -33.79
CA PHE A 336 -1.28 13.78 -32.57
C PHE A 336 0.01 14.53 -32.90
N THR A 337 0.27 15.58 -32.13
CA THR A 337 1.47 16.39 -32.32
C THR A 337 2.72 15.69 -31.81
N ILE A 338 3.88 16.02 -32.36
CA ILE A 338 5.18 15.54 -31.87
C ILE A 338 5.36 15.88 -30.38
N GLN A 339 4.84 17.01 -29.91
CA GLN A 339 4.80 17.33 -28.48
C GLN A 339 4.04 16.27 -27.68
N THR A 340 2.89 15.80 -28.17
CA THR A 340 2.10 14.74 -27.51
C THR A 340 2.87 13.42 -27.42
N LEU A 341 3.61 13.09 -28.48
CA LEU A 341 4.49 11.91 -28.47
C LEU A 341 5.64 12.10 -27.47
N LEU A 342 6.30 13.27 -27.47
CA LEU A 342 7.41 13.59 -26.57
C LEU A 342 6.98 13.64 -25.09
N ASP A 343 5.77 14.12 -24.82
CA ASP A 343 5.12 14.12 -23.51
C ASP A 343 4.89 12.70 -22.95
N LYS A 344 5.02 11.69 -23.81
CA LYS A 344 5.00 10.28 -23.47
C LYS A 344 6.34 9.59 -23.76
N LEU A 345 7.44 10.36 -23.82
CA LEU A 345 8.80 9.91 -24.12
C LEU A 345 8.90 9.07 -25.41
N MET A 346 8.02 9.33 -26.38
CA MET A 346 7.94 8.54 -27.61
C MET A 346 7.74 7.03 -27.34
N ILE A 347 7.18 6.64 -26.19
CA ILE A 347 6.97 5.23 -25.81
C ILE A 347 5.65 4.74 -26.39
N GLU A 348 5.67 3.66 -27.16
CA GLU A 348 4.48 2.89 -27.54
C GLU A 348 4.07 1.97 -26.42
N GLU A 349 4.99 1.14 -25.95
CA GLU A 349 4.70 0.12 -24.96
C GLU A 349 5.84 0.03 -23.94
N LEU A 350 5.47 -0.08 -22.66
CA LEU A 350 6.39 -0.34 -21.55
C LEU A 350 5.85 -1.55 -20.80
N THR A 351 6.56 -2.67 -20.90
CA THR A 351 6.23 -3.90 -20.17
C THR A 351 7.21 -4.10 -19.04
N THR A 352 6.70 -4.28 -17.82
CA THR A 352 7.49 -4.50 -16.62
C THR A 352 7.20 -5.88 -16.06
N THR A 353 8.26 -6.59 -15.71
CA THR A 353 8.17 -7.93 -15.14
C THR A 353 8.91 -7.95 -13.81
N VAL A 354 8.19 -8.31 -12.75
CA VAL A 354 8.74 -8.43 -11.40
C VAL A 354 9.11 -9.88 -11.13
N LEU A 355 10.38 -10.12 -10.89
CA LEU A 355 10.94 -11.43 -10.56
C LEU A 355 10.80 -11.65 -9.05
N TYR A 356 9.60 -12.02 -8.62
CA TYR A 356 9.31 -12.21 -7.19
C TYR A 356 10.20 -13.28 -6.53
N SER A 357 10.58 -14.33 -7.25
CA SER A 357 11.51 -15.34 -6.75
C SER A 357 12.89 -14.76 -6.44
N SER A 358 13.39 -13.81 -7.25
CA SER A 358 14.62 -13.09 -6.96
C SER A 358 14.49 -12.26 -5.67
N TYR A 359 13.36 -11.54 -5.52
CA TYR A 359 13.07 -10.79 -4.29
C TYR A 359 13.03 -11.69 -3.04
N TYR A 360 12.31 -12.81 -3.11
CA TYR A 360 12.15 -13.73 -1.98
C TYR A 360 13.47 -14.36 -1.57
N THR A 361 14.25 -14.84 -2.55
CA THR A 361 15.56 -15.46 -2.33
C THR A 361 16.57 -14.48 -1.74
N GLN A 362 16.57 -13.21 -2.17
CA GLN A 362 17.42 -12.18 -1.57
C GLN A 362 16.99 -11.81 -0.16
N CYS A 363 15.68 -11.70 0.12
CA CYS A 363 15.19 -11.40 1.47
C CYS A 363 15.59 -12.51 2.45
N ASN A 364 15.66 -13.75 1.98
CA ASN A 364 16.16 -14.93 2.68
C ASN A 364 15.64 -15.02 4.14
N PRO A 365 14.33 -15.25 4.34
CA PRO A 365 13.74 -15.31 5.66
C PRO A 365 14.19 -16.54 6.45
N THR A 366 14.71 -16.34 7.65
CA THR A 366 15.16 -17.45 8.52
C THR A 366 14.01 -18.18 9.19
N TYR A 367 12.99 -17.42 9.61
CA TYR A 367 11.77 -17.93 10.22
C TYR A 367 10.58 -17.04 9.88
N CYS A 368 9.40 -17.61 9.99
CA CYS A 368 8.13 -16.91 9.86
C CYS A 368 7.28 -17.18 11.10
N THR A 369 6.57 -16.17 11.54
CA THR A 369 5.57 -16.28 12.61
C THR A 369 4.23 -15.83 12.10
N TYR A 370 3.17 -16.57 12.39
CA TYR A 370 1.80 -16.11 12.19
C TYR A 370 0.99 -16.38 13.45
N SER A 371 -0.10 -15.64 13.61
CA SER A 371 -0.96 -15.81 14.76
C SER A 371 -2.42 -15.98 14.38
N TYR A 372 -3.09 -16.89 15.07
CA TYR A 372 -4.54 -17.08 14.94
C TYR A 372 -5.17 -17.13 16.33
N THR A 373 -6.46 -16.80 16.38
CA THR A 373 -7.22 -16.87 17.62
C THR A 373 -7.88 -18.23 17.73
N ARG A 374 -7.72 -18.86 18.90
CA ARG A 374 -8.42 -20.10 19.25
C ARG A 374 -9.25 -19.85 20.49
N ARG A 375 -10.52 -20.23 20.42
CA ARG A 375 -11.38 -20.34 21.60
C ARG A 375 -11.28 -21.76 22.12
N PHE A 376 -11.18 -21.90 23.45
CA PHE A 376 -11.19 -23.18 24.15
C PHE A 376 -9.96 -24.07 23.90
N ASP A 377 -8.98 -24.00 24.82
CA ASP A 377 -7.80 -24.85 24.85
C ASP A 377 -7.79 -25.69 26.14
N VAL A 378 -8.11 -26.98 26.01
CA VAL A 378 -8.28 -27.89 27.16
C VAL A 378 -7.00 -28.02 27.98
N LEU A 379 -5.83 -28.10 27.31
CA LEU A 379 -4.54 -28.20 27.99
C LEU A 379 -4.24 -26.91 28.77
N PHE A 380 -4.57 -25.76 28.19
CA PHE A 380 -4.44 -24.48 28.88
C PHE A 380 -5.38 -24.36 30.08
N ILE A 381 -6.65 -24.75 29.95
CA ILE A 381 -7.62 -24.73 31.07
C ILE A 381 -7.13 -25.63 32.20
N PHE A 382 -6.63 -26.83 31.88
CA PHE A 382 -6.11 -27.77 32.87
C PHE A 382 -4.85 -27.24 33.59
N THR A 383 -3.89 -26.69 32.84
CA THR A 383 -2.66 -26.14 33.42
C THR A 383 -2.93 -24.90 34.28
N LEU A 384 -3.79 -23.99 33.81
CA LEU A 384 -4.20 -22.80 34.56
C LEU A 384 -4.90 -23.17 35.86
N THR A 385 -5.88 -24.07 35.82
CA THR A 385 -6.62 -24.52 37.01
C THR A 385 -5.71 -25.23 38.01
N THR A 386 -4.80 -26.09 37.54
CA THR A 386 -3.85 -26.79 38.41
C THR A 386 -2.89 -25.81 39.09
N SER A 387 -2.37 -24.82 38.35
CA SER A 387 -1.49 -23.79 38.92
C SER A 387 -2.21 -22.88 39.94
N ALA A 388 -3.46 -22.52 39.66
CA ALA A 388 -4.24 -21.63 40.52
C ALA A 388 -4.68 -22.32 41.81
N PHE A 389 -5.01 -23.62 41.73
CA PHE A 389 -5.47 -24.40 42.88
C PHE A 389 -4.47 -24.35 44.04
N GLY A 390 -3.17 -24.48 43.75
CA GLY A 390 -2.11 -24.41 44.77
C GLY A 390 -2.07 -23.08 45.50
N GLY A 391 -2.00 -21.96 44.77
CA GLY A 391 -1.92 -20.62 45.36
C GLY A 391 -3.21 -20.22 46.10
N VAL A 392 -4.37 -20.48 45.48
CA VAL A 392 -5.68 -20.14 46.04
C VAL A 392 -5.96 -20.95 47.31
N SER A 393 -5.55 -22.23 47.36
CA SER A 393 -5.69 -23.07 48.55
C SER A 393 -4.95 -22.52 49.77
N VAL A 394 -3.69 -22.09 49.59
CA VAL A 394 -2.87 -21.54 50.70
C VAL A 394 -3.50 -20.27 51.27
N VAL A 395 -3.91 -19.34 50.40
CA VAL A 395 -4.53 -18.07 50.83
C VAL A 395 -5.87 -18.32 51.52
N LEU A 396 -6.70 -19.22 50.99
CA LEU A 396 -7.99 -19.56 51.61
C LEU A 396 -7.83 -20.27 52.96
N ARG A 397 -6.77 -21.06 53.17
CA ARG A 397 -6.48 -21.66 54.49
C ARG A 397 -6.21 -20.59 55.55
N ILE A 398 -5.68 -19.44 55.18
CA ILE A 398 -5.47 -18.31 56.10
C ILE A 398 -6.77 -17.49 56.26
N LEU A 399 -7.47 -17.22 55.16
CA LEU A 399 -8.65 -16.34 55.17
C LEU A 399 -9.91 -17.00 55.73
N ALA A 400 -10.15 -18.29 55.49
CA ALA A 400 -11.36 -18.98 55.96
C ALA A 400 -11.56 -18.91 57.49
N PRO A 401 -10.57 -19.19 58.35
CA PRO A 401 -10.74 -19.04 59.79
C PRO A 401 -10.93 -17.58 60.23
N LEU A 402 -10.32 -16.61 59.53
CA LEU A 402 -10.52 -15.17 59.80
C LEU A 402 -11.95 -14.74 59.46
N LEU A 403 -12.50 -15.18 58.33
CA LEU A 403 -13.87 -14.92 57.93
C LEU A 403 -14.87 -15.51 58.92
N VAL A 404 -14.61 -16.72 59.44
CA VAL A 404 -15.44 -17.33 60.49
C VAL A 404 -15.43 -16.47 61.75
N LYS A 405 -14.26 -16.01 62.21
CA LYS A 405 -14.16 -15.10 63.36
C LYS A 405 -14.96 -13.82 63.12
N LEU A 406 -14.84 -13.20 61.95
CA LEU A 406 -15.60 -12.00 61.59
C LEU A 406 -17.11 -12.24 61.57
N VAL A 407 -17.58 -13.34 60.96
CA VAL A 407 -19.01 -13.72 60.93
C VAL A 407 -19.55 -13.93 62.34
N LEU A 408 -18.78 -14.56 63.23
CA LEU A 408 -19.16 -14.76 64.63
C LEU A 408 -19.23 -13.44 65.40
N ILE A 409 -18.28 -12.53 65.19
CA ILE A 409 -18.28 -11.18 65.78
C ILE A 409 -19.51 -10.39 65.31
N ILE A 410 -19.81 -10.42 64.01
CA ILE A 410 -20.98 -9.74 63.43
C ILE A 410 -22.29 -10.32 63.99
N ARG A 411 -22.39 -11.64 64.11
CA ARG A 411 -23.55 -12.30 64.74
C ARG A 411 -23.69 -11.86 66.20
N ALA A 412 -22.62 -11.91 66.99
CA ALA A 412 -22.64 -11.48 68.39
C ALA A 412 -23.05 -9.99 68.53
N TRP A 413 -22.57 -9.14 67.63
CA TRP A 413 -22.93 -7.72 67.59
C TRP A 413 -24.39 -7.48 67.22
N LYS A 414 -24.94 -8.24 66.25
CA LYS A 414 -26.35 -8.18 65.86
C LYS A 414 -27.29 -8.72 66.95
N THR A 415 -26.85 -9.71 67.72
CA THR A 415 -27.62 -10.26 68.84
C THR A 415 -27.66 -9.30 70.05
N ARG A 416 -26.63 -8.45 70.21
CA ARG A 416 -26.62 -7.37 71.23
C ARG A 416 -27.46 -6.14 70.87
N ARG A 417 -27.81 -5.93 69.59
CA ARG A 417 -28.59 -4.76 69.12
C ARG A 417 -30.10 -4.98 69.04
N ASN A 418 -30.60 -6.21 69.18
CA ASN A 418 -32.03 -6.49 69.24
C ASN A 418 -32.40 -7.06 70.62
N PRO A 419 -32.69 -6.24 71.64
CA PRO A 419 -33.45 -6.70 72.79
C PRO A 419 -34.91 -6.77 72.37
N ILE A 420 -35.37 -7.95 71.94
CA ILE A 420 -36.82 -8.20 71.91
C ILE A 420 -37.26 -8.33 73.36
N THR A 421 -38.13 -7.42 73.75
CA THR A 421 -38.90 -7.33 75.00
C THR A 421 -39.37 -8.70 75.49
N ILE A 422 -38.81 -9.14 76.62
CA ILE A 422 -39.42 -10.14 77.49
C ILE A 422 -40.39 -9.37 78.39
N ASP A 423 -41.64 -9.26 77.96
CA ASP A 423 -42.76 -9.05 78.86
C ASP A 423 -43.94 -9.86 78.32
N ASN A 424 -44.09 -11.06 78.88
CA ASN A 424 -45.30 -11.88 78.94
C ASN A 424 -44.91 -13.32 79.32
N ASP A 425 -44.48 -13.52 80.57
CA ASP A 425 -44.57 -14.85 81.18
C ASP A 425 -44.81 -14.80 82.71
N GLN A 426 -45.43 -13.71 83.20
CA GLN A 426 -46.00 -13.66 84.55
C GLN A 426 -47.47 -14.13 84.61
N ARG A 427 -48.06 -14.61 83.50
CA ARG A 427 -49.41 -15.24 83.50
C ARG A 427 -49.42 -16.76 83.69
N ALA A 428 -48.29 -17.45 83.59
CA ALA A 428 -48.25 -18.91 83.78
C ALA A 428 -48.01 -19.38 85.24
N ALA A 429 -47.70 -18.47 86.17
CA ALA A 429 -47.45 -18.79 87.58
C ALA A 429 -48.65 -18.55 88.52
N SER A 430 -49.72 -17.89 88.02
CA SER A 430 -50.96 -17.67 88.80
C SER A 430 -51.96 -18.81 88.67
N ASP A 431 -51.95 -19.58 87.58
CA ASP A 431 -52.91 -20.68 87.36
C ASP A 431 -52.44 -22.04 87.92
N ARG A 432 -51.18 -22.16 88.35
CA ARG A 432 -50.68 -23.37 89.07
C ARG A 432 -50.99 -23.38 90.56
N LYS A 433 -51.42 -22.26 91.16
CA LYS A 433 -51.83 -22.21 92.58
C LYS A 433 -53.33 -22.42 92.80
N LEU A 434 -54.14 -22.49 91.74
CA LEU A 434 -55.58 -22.78 91.86
C LEU A 434 -55.92 -24.28 91.69
N CYS A 435 -55.03 -25.08 91.13
CA CYS A 435 -55.28 -26.52 90.90
C CYS A 435 -54.78 -27.44 92.04
N ILE A 436 -53.94 -26.96 92.97
CA ILE A 436 -53.46 -27.75 94.12
C ILE A 436 -54.37 -27.60 95.34
N LYS A 437 -55.23 -26.57 95.40
CA LYS A 437 -56.16 -26.36 96.53
C LYS A 437 -57.52 -27.04 96.37
N GLN A 438 -57.78 -27.71 95.25
CA GLN A 438 -59.04 -28.45 94.98
C GLN A 438 -58.90 -29.98 95.08
N MET A 439 -57.69 -30.51 95.30
CA MET A 439 -57.47 -31.96 95.52
C MET A 439 -57.32 -32.39 97.00
N GLU A 440 -57.35 -31.46 97.96
CA GLU A 440 -57.30 -31.79 99.40
C GLU A 440 -58.66 -31.72 100.14
N ILE A 441 -59.78 -31.47 99.44
CA ILE A 441 -61.14 -31.47 100.05
C ILE A 441 -61.99 -32.68 99.60
N SER A 442 -61.42 -33.63 98.84
CA SER A 442 -62.12 -34.87 98.44
C SER A 442 -61.71 -36.12 99.24
N THR A 443 -60.87 -35.98 100.26
CA THR A 443 -60.55 -37.07 101.20
C THR A 443 -60.32 -36.53 102.61
N ARG A 444 -61.35 -35.88 103.19
CA ARG A 444 -61.80 -36.05 104.58
C ARG A 444 -63.05 -35.24 104.86
#